data_AF-A0A3R7EL65-F1
#
_entry.id   AF-A0A3R7EL65-F1
#
_cell.length_a   1.000
_cell.length_b   1.000
_cell.length_c   1.000
_cell.angle_alpha   90.00
_cell.angle_beta   90.00
_cell.angle_gamma   90.00
#
_symmetry.space_group_name_H-M   'P 1'
#
loop_
_entity.id
_entity.type
_entity.pdbx_description
1 polymer ?
#
loop_
_entity_poly.entity_id
_entity_poly.type
_entity_poly.pdbx_seq_one_letter_code
_entity_poly.pdbx_strand_id
1 'polypeptide(L)' 'MKVAVQLYTIRDKISRDYVNALKVVSQVGYRGVEFAGHPFRTVSAEELKRLLVSYRFQHMLALRI' A
#
# COMPACT_ATOMS: atom_id res chain seq x y z
N MET A 1 2.31 -4.30 -18.81
CA MET A 1 2.29 -2.97 -18.13
C MET A 1 2.06 -3.20 -16.65
N LYS A 2 2.88 -2.65 -15.75
CA LYS A 2 2.67 -2.76 -14.29
C LYS A 2 1.94 -1.50 -13.84
N VAL A 3 0.76 -1.65 -13.24
CA VAL A 3 -0.06 -0.53 -12.76
C VAL A 3 -0.07 -0.55 -11.24
N ALA A 4 0.29 0.58 -10.64
CA ALA A 4 0.34 0.78 -9.20
C ALA A 4 -0.42 2.04 -8.81
N VAL A 5 -0.90 2.09 -7.57
CA VAL A 5 -1.47 3.30 -6.98
C VAL A 5 -0.47 3.93 -6.01
N GLN A 6 -0.21 5.22 -6.18
CA GLN A 6 0.53 5.99 -5.20
C GLN A 6 -0.40 6.28 -4.00
N LEU A 7 -0.04 5.79 -2.81
CA LEU A 7 -0.93 5.81 -1.65
C LEU A 7 -1.26 7.24 -1.16
N TYR A 8 -0.43 8.23 -1.48
CA TYR A 8 -0.72 9.63 -1.18
C TYR A 8 -2.00 10.14 -1.89
N THR A 9 -2.34 9.56 -3.05
CA THR A 9 -3.58 9.85 -3.79
C THR A 9 -4.82 9.51 -2.97
N ILE A 10 -4.72 8.53 -2.07
CA ILE A 10 -5.79 8.09 -1.17
C ILE A 10 -5.43 8.29 0.31
N ARG A 11 -4.58 9.29 0.61
CA ARG A 11 -4.03 9.53 1.96
C ARG A 11 -5.08 9.61 3.06
N ASP A 12 -6.27 10.14 2.78
CA ASP A 12 -7.36 10.26 3.76
C ASP A 12 -7.98 8.90 4.12
N LYS A 13 -7.91 7.91 3.21
CA LYS A 13 -8.32 6.53 3.50
C LYS A 13 -7.24 5.81 4.29
N ILE A 14 -5.98 6.01 3.89
CA ILE A 14 -4.80 5.45 4.54
C ILE A 14 -4.67 5.92 6.00
N SER A 15 -4.89 7.22 6.26
CA SER A 15 -4.83 7.80 7.61
C SER A 15 -5.92 7.28 8.53
N ARG A 16 -7.09 6.93 7.98
CA ARG A 16 -8.23 6.41 8.74
C ARG A 16 -8.13 4.92 9.03
N ASP A 17 -7.80 4.13 8.01
CA ASP A 17 -7.67 2.68 8.13
C ASP A 17 -6.74 2.16 7.03
N TYR A 18 -5.46 2.06 7.38
CA TYR A 18 -4.40 1.64 6.47
C TYR A 18 -4.65 0.22 5.91
N VAL A 19 -5.06 -0.71 6.77
CA VAL A 19 -5.25 -2.12 6.40
C VAL A 19 -6.41 -2.26 5.43
N ASN A 20 -7.55 -1.65 5.75
CA ASN A 20 -8.71 -1.68 4.87
C ASN A 20 -8.45 -0.94 3.56
N ALA A 21 -7.70 0.17 3.57
CA ALA A 21 -7.33 0.88 2.34
C ALA A 21 -6.51 -0.02 1.40
N LEU A 22 -5.50 -0.75 1.90
CA LEU A 22 -4.74 -1.70 1.09
C LEU A 22 -5.60 -2.85 0.55
N LYS A 23 -6.55 -3.34 1.37
CA LYS A 23 -7.51 -4.36 0.94
C LYS A 23 -8.38 -3.87 -0.21
N VAL A 24 -8.92 -2.65 -0.11
CA VAL A 24 -9.75 -2.06 -1.16
C VAL A 24 -8.94 -1.86 -2.44
N VAL A 25 -7.69 -1.38 -2.34
CA VAL A 25 -6.81 -1.22 -3.50
C VAL A 25 -6.63 -2.54 -4.27
N SER A 26 -6.43 -3.66 -3.57
CA SER A 26 -6.28 -4.97 -4.21
C SER A 26 -7.59 -5.46 -4.83
N GLN A 27 -8.74 -5.18 -4.20
CA GLN A 27 -10.07 -5.50 -4.72
C GLN A 27 -10.44 -4.70 -5.97
N VAL A 28 -10.00 -3.45 -6.08
CA VAL A 28 -10.17 -2.60 -7.27
C VAL A 28 -9.34 -3.13 -8.46
N GLY A 29 -8.33 -3.96 -8.20
CA GLY A 29 -7.55 -4.65 -9.24
C GLY A 29 -6.11 -4.13 -9.39
N TYR A 30 -5.70 -3.16 -8.59
CA TYR A 30 -4.29 -2.75 -8.54
C TYR A 30 -3.44 -3.87 -7.97
N ARG A 31 -2.29 -4.13 -8.62
CA ARG A 31 -1.33 -5.16 -8.21
C ARG A 31 -0.02 -4.57 -7.68
N GLY A 32 0.10 -3.25 -7.66
CA GLY A 32 1.21 -2.54 -7.04
C GLY A 32 0.74 -1.35 -6.21
N VAL A 33 1.55 -1.00 -5.22
CA VAL A 33 1.40 0.22 -4.42
C VAL A 33 2.73 0.97 -4.37
N GLU A 34 2.63 2.30 -4.34
CA GLU A 34 3.79 3.17 -4.17
C GLU A 34 3.65 4.01 -2.91
N PHE A 35 4.70 3.99 -2.10
CA PHE A 35 4.80 4.72 -0.84
C PHE A 35 5.49 6.07 -1.06
N ALA A 36 4.89 7.13 -0.52
CA ALA A 36 5.54 8.43 -0.38
C ALA A 36 6.24 8.46 0.99
N GLY A 37 7.54 8.19 1.02
CA GLY A 37 8.32 8.13 2.27
C GLY A 37 8.13 6.83 3.07
N HIS A 38 8.28 6.91 4.39
CA HIS A 38 8.30 5.74 5.28
C HIS A 38 6.88 5.34 5.75
N PRO A 39 6.32 4.20 5.29
CA PRO A 39 5.02 3.73 5.74
C PRO A 39 5.02 3.14 7.15
N PHE A 40 6.19 2.88 7.72
CA PHE A 40 6.35 2.16 8.99
C PHE A 40 5.84 2.94 10.22
N ARG A 41 5.32 4.15 10.05
CA ARG A 41 4.65 4.90 11.12
C ARG A 41 3.25 4.36 11.45
N THR A 42 2.68 3.52 10.58
CA THR A 42 1.31 3.00 10.75
C THR A 42 1.26 1.51 11.04
N VAL A 43 2.21 0.72 10.52
CA VAL A 43 2.35 -0.73 10.75
C VAL A 43 3.82 -1.13 10.76
N SER A 44 4.19 -2.23 11.40
CA SER A 44 5.57 -2.76 11.35
C SER A 44 5.93 -3.27 9.95
N ALA A 45 7.22 -3.44 9.66
CA ALA A 45 7.68 -3.98 8.38
C ALA A 45 7.20 -5.41 8.15
N GLU A 46 7.19 -6.24 9.20
CA GLU A 46 6.69 -7.61 9.17
C GLU A 46 5.19 -7.66 8.90
N GLU A 47 4.43 -6.76 9.52
CA GLU A 47 2.99 -6.66 9.30
C GLU A 47 2.68 -6.19 7.89
N LEU A 48 3.38 -5.15 7.41
CA LEU A 48 3.26 -4.69 6.03
C LEU A 48 3.54 -5.83 5.04
N LYS A 49 4.62 -6.58 5.24
CA LYS A 49 4.95 -7.74 4.41
C LYS A 49 3.81 -8.78 4.40
N ARG A 50 3.23 -9.09 5.55
CA ARG A 50 2.07 -10.01 5.64
C ARG A 50 0.89 -9.48 4.85
N LEU A 51 0.51 -8.21 5.03
CA LEU A 51 -0.60 -7.59 4.32
C LEU A 51 -0.40 -7.62 2.80
N LEU A 52 0.80 -7.30 2.32
CA LEU A 52 1.12 -7.31 0.90
C LEU A 52 0.98 -8.71 0.28
N VAL A 53 1.43 -9.75 1.01
CA VAL A 53 1.26 -11.15 0.60
C VAL A 53 -0.21 -11.57 0.65
N SER A 54 -0.92 -11.28 1.73
CA SER A 54 -2.34 -11.62 1.90
C SER A 54 -3.22 -11.02 0.81
N TYR A 55 -2.90 -9.81 0.36
CA TYR A 55 -3.63 -9.12 -0.71
C TYR A 55 -3.04 -9.31 -2.10
N ARG A 56 -2.04 -10.20 -2.24
CA ARG A 56 -1.42 -10.60 -3.51
C ARG A 56 -0.85 -9.42 -4.31
N PHE A 57 -0.31 -8.41 -3.62
CA PHE A 57 0.48 -7.37 -4.26
C PHE A 57 1.74 -7.98 -4.86
N GLN A 58 2.05 -7.61 -6.11
CA GLN A 58 3.18 -8.15 -6.85
C GLN A 58 4.42 -7.27 -6.71
N HIS A 59 4.22 -5.97 -6.56
CA HIS A 59 5.30 -4.98 -6.54
C HIS A 59 5.00 -3.88 -5.53
N MET A 60 6.07 -3.39 -4.91
CA MET A 60 6.04 -2.26 -4.00
C MET A 60 7.20 -1.34 -4.37
N LEU A 61 6.92 -0.05 -4.50
CA LEU A 61 7.93 0.99 -4.63
C LEU A 61 7.86 1.95 -3.45
N ALA A 62 9.01 2.48 -3.04
CA ALA A 62 9.10 3.56 -2.07
C ALA A 62 9.83 4.72 -2.75
N LEU A 63 9.15 5.85 -2.87
CA LEU A 63 9.77 7.08 -3.34
C LEU A 63 10.56 7.71 -2.21
N ARG A 64 11.82 8.04 -2.52
CA ARG A 64 12.62 8.97 -1.72
C ARG A 64 12.26 10.38 -2.20
N ILE A 65 11.39 11.04 -1.46
CA ILE A 65 11.12 12.47 -1.57
C ILE A 65 11.80 13.21 -0.44
#